data_AF-A0A699IWG4-F1
#
_entry.id   AF-A0A699IWG4-F1
#
_cell.length_a   1.000
_cell.length_b   1.000
_cell.length_c   1.000
_cell.angle_alpha   90.00
_cell.angle_beta   90.00
_cell.angle_gamma   90.00
#
_symmetry.space_group_name_H-M   'P 1'
#
loop_
_entity.id
_entity.type
_entity.pdbx_description
1 polymer ?
#
loop_
_entity_poly.entity_id
_entity_poly.type
_entity_poly.pdbx_seq_one_letter_code
_entity_poly.pdbx_strand_id
1 'polypeptide(L)'
;MEFEVGDRVMLNVSPWKGVIRFGKRGNLNPRYVGPFKVLAKVRKVAYMLELLQELTRVHHTFHVSNLKKCYTEEPLVMSLEGIHDDDMLQFVEEPVEIMEREIKRLKQSRIPLVKVCWNSRRGPEFTWERKDLFRKKYPHLFTNRASSSTARS
;
A
#
# COMPACT_ATOMS: atom_id res chain seq x y z
N MET A 1 -23.49 18.78 1.95
CA MET A 1 -23.26 17.86 3.07
C MET A 1 -22.60 18.67 4.17
N GLU A 2 -23.15 18.67 5.37
CA GLU A 2 -22.62 19.44 6.51
C GLU A 2 -22.51 18.50 7.71
N PHE A 3 -21.48 18.73 8.53
CA PHE A 3 -21.24 18.02 9.79
C PHE A 3 -21.36 18.99 10.96
N GLU A 4 -21.77 18.48 12.11
CA GLU A 4 -21.84 19.22 13.37
C GLU A 4 -20.68 18.88 14.29
N VAL A 5 -20.42 19.74 15.28
CA VAL A 5 -19.42 19.45 16.31
C VAL A 5 -19.88 18.25 17.12
N GLY A 6 -19.02 17.25 17.26
CA GLY A 6 -19.34 15.98 17.89
C GLY A 6 -19.71 14.87 16.91
N ASP A 7 -20.00 15.16 15.64
CA ASP A 7 -20.22 14.13 14.63
C ASP A 7 -18.97 13.24 14.47
N ARG A 8 -19.21 11.94 14.23
CA ARG A 8 -18.17 11.02 13.81
C ARG A 8 -18.08 10.99 12.29
N VAL A 9 -16.88 11.18 11.75
CA VAL A 9 -16.62 11.18 10.32
C VAL A 9 -15.45 10.28 9.97
N MET A 10 -15.50 9.65 8.81
CA MET A 10 -14.37 8.94 8.24
C MET A 10 -13.59 9.83 7.28
N LEU A 11 -12.27 9.76 7.37
CA LEU A 11 -11.35 10.55 6.55
C LEU A 11 -10.88 9.75 5.33
N ASN A 12 -11.02 10.33 4.14
CA ASN A 12 -10.49 9.77 2.90
C ASN A 12 -8.96 9.95 2.83
N VAL A 13 -8.26 8.85 2.68
CA VAL A 13 -6.79 8.76 2.60
C VAL A 13 -6.29 8.28 1.24
N SER A 14 -7.02 8.57 0.16
CA SER A 14 -6.53 8.40 -1.22
C SER A 14 -5.07 8.88 -1.33
N PRO A 15 -4.13 8.08 -1.87
CA PRO A 15 -2.69 8.23 -1.64
C PRO A 15 -2.23 9.69 -1.74
N TRP A 16 -1.97 10.28 -0.58
CA TRP A 16 -1.48 11.64 -0.47
C TRP A 16 -0.04 11.60 -0.98
N LYS A 17 0.29 12.39 -2.00
CA LYS A 17 1.64 12.43 -2.57
C LYS A 17 2.63 12.81 -1.45
N GLY A 18 3.35 11.83 -0.92
CA GLY A 18 4.47 12.02 0.01
C GLY A 18 4.17 12.03 1.50
N VAL A 19 2.95 11.70 1.97
CA VAL A 19 2.64 11.76 3.43
C VAL A 19 2.23 10.41 4.01
N ILE A 20 1.33 9.64 3.37
CA ILE A 20 0.89 8.34 3.90
C ILE A 20 0.60 7.36 2.76
N ARG A 21 1.33 6.23 2.72
CA ARG A 21 1.07 5.13 1.77
C ARG A 21 0.44 3.96 2.50
N PHE A 22 -0.88 3.80 2.34
CA PHE A 22 -1.58 2.62 2.83
C PHE A 22 -1.23 1.40 1.96
N GLY A 23 -0.44 0.47 2.51
CA GLY A 23 -0.06 -0.77 1.83
C GLY A 23 -1.25 -1.70 1.58
N LYS A 24 -1.71 -1.76 0.33
CA LYS A 24 -2.42 -2.89 -0.34
C LYS A 24 -2.79 -2.44 -1.76
N ARG A 25 -1.94 -2.63 -2.76
CA ARG A 25 -2.18 -2.16 -4.13
C ARG A 25 -3.37 -2.93 -4.77
N GLY A 26 -4.58 -2.38 -4.64
CA GLY A 26 -5.82 -2.87 -5.24
C GLY A 26 -6.57 -1.71 -5.91
N ASN A 27 -6.99 -1.90 -7.15
CA ASN A 27 -7.06 -0.84 -8.15
C ASN A 27 -8.25 0.15 -8.05
N LEU A 28 -9.22 0.01 -7.13
CA LEU A 28 -10.48 0.78 -7.24
C LEU A 28 -11.28 1.07 -5.94
N ASN A 29 -10.66 1.35 -4.78
CA ASN A 29 -11.46 1.80 -3.62
C ASN A 29 -10.85 3.03 -2.91
N PRO A 30 -11.61 4.13 -2.72
CA PRO A 30 -11.26 5.17 -1.75
C PRO A 30 -11.13 4.53 -0.37
N ARG A 31 -9.99 4.72 0.29
CA ARG A 31 -9.76 4.22 1.65
C ARG A 31 -10.21 5.29 2.62
N TYR A 32 -11.19 4.95 3.44
CA TYR A 32 -11.66 5.80 4.52
C TYR A 32 -11.09 5.24 5.83
N VAL A 33 -10.34 6.04 6.58
CA VAL A 33 -9.82 5.63 7.90
C VAL A 33 -10.67 6.22 8.99
N GLY A 34 -10.87 5.40 10.04
CA GLY A 34 -11.31 5.75 11.40
C GLY A 34 -12.59 6.58 11.53
N PRO A 35 -13.41 6.38 12.57
CA PRO A 35 -14.27 7.46 13.03
C PRO A 35 -13.42 8.49 13.78
N PHE A 36 -13.29 9.70 13.23
CA PHE A 36 -12.75 10.87 13.93
C PHE A 36 -13.89 11.77 14.39
N LYS A 37 -13.71 12.40 15.55
CA LYS A 37 -14.66 13.35 16.08
C LYS A 37 -14.44 14.72 15.44
N VAL A 38 -15.50 15.37 14.99
CA VAL A 38 -15.45 16.77 14.56
C VAL A 38 -15.35 17.67 15.79
N LEU A 39 -14.25 18.41 15.91
CA LEU A 39 -14.02 19.36 17.00
C LEU A 39 -14.60 20.74 16.71
N ALA A 40 -14.48 21.21 15.47
CA ALA A 40 -14.94 22.54 15.09
C ALA A 40 -15.19 22.67 13.57
N LYS A 41 -16.09 23.58 13.19
CA LYS A 41 -16.25 24.05 11.81
C LYS A 41 -15.41 25.32 11.64
N VAL A 42 -14.25 25.19 11.00
CA VAL A 42 -13.28 26.29 10.84
C VAL A 42 -13.69 27.23 9.71
N ARG A 43 -14.26 26.69 8.63
CA ARG A 43 -14.80 27.45 7.49
C ARG A 43 -16.07 26.79 6.98
N LYS A 44 -16.76 27.45 6.04
CA LYS A 44 -17.98 26.94 5.39
C LYS A 44 -17.87 25.47 4.94
N VAL A 45 -16.70 25.05 4.48
CA VAL A 45 -16.43 23.71 3.93
C VAL A 45 -15.22 23.01 4.57
N ALA A 46 -14.72 23.50 5.70
CA ALA A 46 -13.53 22.95 6.37
C ALA A 46 -13.80 22.66 7.84
N TYR A 47 -13.45 21.45 8.25
CA TYR A 47 -13.73 20.90 9.57
C TYR A 47 -12.44 20.44 10.24
N MET A 48 -12.32 20.75 11.54
CA MET A 48 -11.23 20.29 12.39
C MET A 48 -11.62 18.97 13.05
N LEU A 49 -10.74 17.98 12.97
CA LEU A 49 -10.94 16.64 13.50
C LEU A 49 -10.00 16.34 14.67
N GLU A 50 -10.47 15.52 15.59
CA GLU A 50 -9.65 14.90 16.63
C GLU A 50 -8.89 13.71 16.03
N LEU A 51 -7.67 13.96 15.57
CA LEU A 51 -6.81 12.94 14.96
C LEU A 51 -6.11 12.07 16.02
N LEU A 52 -5.86 10.81 15.67
CA LEU A 52 -5.03 9.90 16.47
C LEU A 52 -3.57 10.40 16.54
N GLN A 53 -2.84 9.97 17.57
CA GLN A 53 -1.43 10.34 17.78
C GLN A 53 -0.54 10.02 16.56
N GLU A 54 -0.86 8.94 15.85
CA GLU A 54 -0.19 8.49 14.62
C GLU A 54 -0.39 9.43 13.42
N LEU A 55 -1.36 10.36 13.49
CA LEU A 55 -1.65 11.34 12.44
C LEU A 55 -1.32 12.78 12.87
N THR A 56 -0.58 12.95 13.96
CA THR A 56 -0.21 14.27 14.52
C THR A 56 0.60 15.14 13.56
N ARG A 57 1.31 14.54 12.60
CA ARG A 57 2.04 15.24 11.53
C ARG A 57 1.11 15.79 10.44
N VAL A 58 -0.13 15.30 10.35
CA VAL A 58 -1.14 15.75 9.39
C VAL A 58 -1.93 16.90 9.99
N HIS A 59 -2.20 17.92 9.19
CA HIS A 59 -3.08 19.02 9.62
C HIS A 59 -4.46 18.48 10.03
N HIS A 60 -4.93 18.89 11.20
CA HIS A 60 -6.23 18.47 11.75
C HIS A 60 -7.44 19.06 11.01
N THR A 61 -7.24 19.97 10.04
CA THR A 61 -8.34 20.62 9.29
C THR A 61 -8.48 20.02 7.90
N PHE A 62 -9.66 19.51 7.58
CA PHE A 62 -9.96 18.83 6.33
C PHE A 62 -11.14 19.45 5.60
N HIS A 63 -11.10 19.41 4.26
CA HIS A 63 -12.21 19.81 3.42
C HIS A 63 -13.34 18.77 3.46
N VAL A 64 -14.60 19.21 3.38
CA VAL A 64 -15.80 18.37 3.44
C VAL A 64 -15.80 17.21 2.42
N SER A 65 -15.15 17.39 1.26
CA SER A 65 -15.00 16.32 0.23
C SER A 65 -14.19 15.12 0.69
N ASN A 66 -13.34 15.31 1.70
CA ASN A 66 -12.49 14.26 2.24
C ASN A 66 -13.17 13.52 3.40
N LEU A 67 -14.39 13.93 3.78
CA LEU A 67 -15.10 13.41 4.94
C LEU A 67 -16.33 12.63 4.50
N LYS A 68 -16.60 11.52 5.18
CA LYS A 68 -17.81 10.72 5.02
C LYS A 68 -18.46 10.49 6.38
N LYS A 69 -19.78 10.67 6.47
CA LYS A 69 -20.50 10.47 7.73
C LYS A 69 -20.30 9.03 8.24
N CYS A 70 -19.94 8.90 9.50
CA CYS A 70 -19.84 7.62 10.21
C CYS A 70 -21.04 7.49 11.14
N TYR A 71 -21.72 6.36 11.11
CA TYR A 71 -22.87 6.05 11.99
C TYR A 71 -22.52 4.99 13.04
N THR A 72 -21.27 4.55 13.06
CA THR A 72 -20.81 3.44 13.88
C THR A 72 -19.91 3.97 14.99
N GLU A 73 -20.25 3.64 16.24
CA GLU A 73 -19.43 3.96 17.42
C GLU A 73 -18.20 3.04 17.53
N GLU A 74 -18.29 1.84 16.97
CA GLU A 74 -17.15 0.94 16.84
C GLU A 74 -16.11 1.58 15.94
N PRO A 75 -14.87 1.74 16.43
CA PRO A 75 -13.78 2.04 15.55
C PRO A 75 -13.64 0.83 14.64
N LEU A 76 -14.16 0.94 13.42
CA LEU A 76 -13.70 0.15 12.28
C LEU A 76 -12.25 0.58 12.06
N VAL A 77 -11.38 0.14 12.97
CA VAL A 77 -9.95 0.16 12.85
C VAL A 77 -9.70 -0.80 11.69
N MET A 78 -9.74 -0.30 10.46
CA MET A 78 -8.84 -0.87 9.47
C MET A 78 -7.46 -0.69 10.09
N SER A 79 -6.97 -1.77 10.71
CA SER A 79 -5.68 -1.89 11.39
C SER A 79 -4.69 -0.89 10.83
N LEU A 80 -4.47 0.16 11.61
CA LEU A 80 -3.42 1.14 11.36
C LEU A 80 -2.03 0.51 11.53
N GLU A 81 -1.93 -0.79 11.86
CA GLU A 81 -0.73 -1.62 11.61
C GLU A 81 -0.16 -1.46 10.19
N GLY A 82 -0.94 -0.90 9.26
CA GLY A 82 -0.52 -0.50 7.93
C GLY A 82 0.23 0.83 7.81
N ILE A 83 -0.05 1.82 8.67
CA ILE A 83 0.53 3.17 8.62
C ILE A 83 1.81 3.15 9.45
N HIS A 84 2.93 2.88 8.78
CA HIS A 84 4.17 3.45 9.26
C HIS A 84 4.25 4.87 8.73
N ASP A 85 4.29 5.83 9.64
CA ASP A 85 4.85 7.15 9.39
C ASP A 85 6.28 6.89 8.90
N ASP A 86 6.47 7.10 7.60
CA ASP A 86 7.62 6.60 6.88
C ASP A 86 8.80 7.57 7.06
N ASP A 87 9.31 7.66 8.29
CA ASP A 87 10.59 8.34 8.56
C ASP A 87 11.78 7.50 8.05
N MET A 88 11.52 6.33 7.45
CA MET A 88 12.52 5.46 6.81
C MET A 88 12.02 4.97 5.43
N LEU A 89 11.66 5.92 4.54
CA LEU A 89 11.19 5.74 3.15
C LEU A 89 12.12 4.93 2.22
N GLN A 90 13.13 4.25 2.75
CA GLN A 90 14.13 3.48 2.02
C GLN A 90 14.19 2.02 2.45
N PHE A 91 13.06 1.39 2.77
CA PHE A 91 13.04 -0.06 2.62
C PHE A 91 12.97 -0.37 1.12
N VAL A 92 14.14 -0.51 0.51
CA VAL A 92 14.28 -1.02 -0.85
C VAL A 92 13.85 -2.49 -0.78
N GLU A 93 12.64 -2.81 -1.23
CA GLU A 93 12.22 -4.20 -1.41
C GLU A 93 13.22 -4.89 -2.34
N GLU A 94 14.09 -5.73 -1.77
CA GLU A 94 15.10 -6.47 -2.51
C GLU A 94 14.52 -7.82 -2.95
N PRO A 95 14.67 -8.17 -4.23
CA PRO A 95 14.23 -9.46 -4.72
C PRO A 95 15.17 -10.55 -4.21
N VAL A 96 14.61 -11.54 -3.53
CA VAL A 96 15.35 -12.65 -2.93
C VAL A 96 15.65 -13.72 -3.96
N GLU A 97 14.60 -14.20 -4.62
CA GLU A 97 14.69 -15.36 -5.49
C GLU A 97 13.60 -15.35 -6.56
N ILE A 98 13.93 -15.94 -7.70
CA ILE A 98 12.94 -16.26 -8.73
C ILE A 98 12.39 -17.65 -8.45
N MET A 99 11.16 -17.71 -7.94
CA MET A 99 10.51 -18.97 -7.58
C MET A 99 9.99 -19.74 -8.79
N GLU A 100 9.47 -19.02 -9.78
CA GLU A 100 8.75 -19.65 -10.89
C GLU A 100 8.95 -18.88 -12.19
N ARG A 101 8.78 -19.59 -13.31
CA ARG A 101 8.92 -19.02 -14.66
C ARG A 101 7.75 -19.51 -15.50
N GLU A 102 7.04 -18.58 -16.11
CA GLU A 102 5.89 -18.89 -16.96
C GLU A 102 5.99 -18.12 -18.29
N ILE A 103 5.38 -18.63 -19.36
CA ILE A 103 5.25 -17.91 -20.62
C ILE A 103 3.77 -17.67 -20.89
N LYS A 104 3.35 -16.41 -20.78
CA LYS A 104 1.99 -16.01 -21.12
C LYS A 104 1.86 -15.88 -22.64
N ARG A 105 1.04 -16.74 -23.24
CA ARG A 105 0.71 -16.69 -24.67
C ARG A 105 -0.44 -15.71 -24.89
N LEU A 106 -0.22 -14.73 -25.76
CA LEU A 106 -1.23 -13.84 -26.31
C LEU A 106 -1.43 -14.18 -27.80
N LYS A 107 -2.46 -13.60 -28.43
CA LYS A 107 -2.81 -13.88 -29.84
C LYS A 107 -1.64 -13.72 -30.82
N GLN A 108 -0.73 -12.77 -30.57
CA GLN A 108 0.40 -12.46 -31.47
C GLN A 108 1.77 -12.48 -30.78
N SER A 109 1.84 -12.79 -29.48
CA SER A 109 3.10 -12.67 -28.73
C SER A 109 3.21 -13.68 -27.60
N ARG A 110 4.44 -13.97 -27.21
CA ARG A 110 4.77 -14.78 -26.02
C ARG A 110 5.54 -13.91 -25.06
N ILE A 111 5.02 -13.73 -23.84
CA ILE A 111 5.64 -12.88 -22.82
C ILE A 111 6.19 -13.78 -21.71
N PRO A 112 7.52 -13.92 -21.59
CA PRO A 112 8.13 -14.64 -20.48
C PRO A 112 8.00 -13.81 -19.20
N LEU A 113 7.40 -14.42 -18.17
CA LEU A 113 7.23 -13.87 -16.85
C LEU A 113 8.05 -14.68 -15.83
N VAL A 114 8.44 -14.02 -14.75
CA VAL A 114 9.11 -14.63 -13.59
C VAL A 114 8.35 -14.26 -12.33
N LYS A 115 8.10 -15.25 -11.47
CA LYS A 115 7.55 -15.02 -10.14
C LYS A 115 8.71 -14.74 -9.20
N VAL A 116 8.70 -13.55 -8.60
CA VAL A 116 9.76 -13.05 -7.75
C VAL A 116 9.27 -13.05 -6.31
N CYS A 117 10.08 -13.62 -5.42
CA CYS A 117 9.94 -13.49 -3.97
C CYS A 117 10.68 -12.24 -3.52
N TRP A 118 9.99 -11.35 -2.80
CA TRP A 118 10.53 -10.11 -2.26
C TRP A 118 10.76 -10.24 -0.76
N ASN A 119 11.89 -9.72 -0.29
CA ASN A 119 12.15 -9.60 1.14
C ASN A 119 11.36 -8.42 1.68
N SER A 120 10.11 -8.63 2.10
CA SER A 120 9.27 -7.59 2.73
C SER A 120 9.25 -7.78 4.24
N ARG A 121 9.21 -6.66 4.97
CA ARG A 121 9.12 -6.66 6.45
C ARG A 121 7.89 -7.39 6.98
N ARG A 122 6.87 -7.58 6.13
CA ARG A 122 5.59 -8.23 6.48
C ARG A 122 5.51 -9.70 6.06
N GLY A 123 6.63 -10.27 5.62
CA GLY A 123 6.70 -11.64 5.11
C GLY A 123 6.99 -11.68 3.61
N PRO A 124 7.18 -12.87 3.03
CA PRO A 124 7.50 -13.02 1.61
C PRO A 124 6.33 -12.55 0.74
N GLU A 125 6.59 -11.56 -0.10
CA GLU A 125 5.64 -11.07 -1.11
C GLU A 125 5.99 -11.64 -2.47
N PHE A 126 4.96 -11.89 -3.30
CA PHE A 126 5.14 -12.52 -4.61
C PHE A 126 4.53 -11.65 -5.71
N THR A 127 5.35 -11.28 -6.70
CA THR A 127 4.87 -10.60 -7.91
C THR A 127 5.33 -11.31 -9.17
N TRP A 128 4.56 -11.13 -10.25
CA TRP A 128 4.93 -11.59 -11.59
C TRP A 128 5.53 -10.45 -12.38
N GLU A 129 6.80 -10.57 -12.74
CA GLU A 129 7.54 -9.55 -13.47
C GLU A 129 7.92 -10.04 -14.86
N ARG A 130 8.06 -9.11 -15.80
CA ARG A 130 8.56 -9.42 -17.15
C ARG A 130 10.03 -9.81 -17.10
N LYS A 131 10.35 -11.02 -17.59
CA LYS A 131 11.70 -11.60 -17.49
C LYS A 131 12.79 -10.72 -18.10
N ASP A 132 12.54 -10.12 -19.25
CA ASP A 132 13.49 -9.30 -19.99
C ASP A 132 13.87 -8.02 -19.25
N LEU A 133 12.87 -7.33 -18.68
CA LEU A 133 13.07 -6.14 -17.86
C LEU A 133 13.70 -6.50 -16.52
N PHE A 134 13.22 -7.56 -15.88
CA PHE A 134 13.69 -7.99 -14.58
C PHE A 134 15.16 -8.44 -14.63
N ARG A 135 15.56 -9.16 -15.69
CA ARG A 135 16.96 -9.57 -15.90
C ARG A 135 17.91 -8.40 -16.11
N LYS A 136 17.47 -7.30 -16.72
CA LYS A 136 18.31 -6.09 -16.87
C LYS A 136 18.57 -5.44 -15.51
N LYS A 137 17.57 -5.44 -14.63
CA LYS A 137 17.65 -4.79 -13.31
C LYS A 137 18.37 -5.66 -12.28
N TYR A 138 18.14 -6.97 -12.29
CA TYR A 138 18.71 -7.93 -11.34
C TYR A 138 19.33 -9.13 -12.06
N PRO A 139 20.43 -8.94 -12.81
CA PRO A 139 21.05 -10.01 -13.59
C PRO A 139 21.57 -11.15 -12.72
N HIS A 140 22.00 -10.84 -11.49
CA HIS A 140 22.57 -11.81 -10.54
C HIS A 140 21.56 -12.92 -10.15
N LEU A 141 20.26 -12.64 -10.15
CA LEU A 141 19.21 -13.64 -9.87
C LEU A 141 18.97 -14.63 -11.01
N PHE A 142 19.52 -14.37 -12.20
CA PHE A 142 19.39 -15.26 -13.37
C PHE A 142 20.65 -16.10 -13.64
N THR A 143 21.76 -15.78 -12.98
CA THR A 143 22.97 -16.60 -12.94
C THR A 143 22.75 -17.73 -11.95
N ASN A 144 22.24 -18.88 -12.41
CA ASN A 144 22.21 -20.06 -11.56
C ASN A 144 23.55 -20.79 -11.61
N ARG A 145 23.94 -21.31 -10.44
CA ARG A 145 25.04 -22.26 -10.23
C ARG A 145 24.99 -23.34 -11.29
N ALA A 146 26.14 -23.59 -11.89
CA ALA A 146 26.37 -24.78 -12.70
C ALA A 146 25.86 -26.02 -11.96
N SER A 147 24.94 -26.73 -12.61
CA SER A 147 24.78 -28.18 -12.58
C SER A 147 25.55 -28.93 -11.47
N SER A 148 24.91 -29.21 -10.34
CA SER A 148 25.22 -30.44 -9.60
C SER A 148 24.29 -31.54 -10.12
N SER A 149 24.60 -32.04 -11.32
CA SER A 149 24.11 -33.33 -11.78
C SER A 149 24.76 -34.40 -10.93
N THR A 150 24.14 -34.77 -9.81
CA THR A 150 24.46 -36.05 -9.16
C THR A 150 23.70 -37.13 -9.92
N ALA A 151 24.31 -37.62 -10.99
CA ALA A 151 24.06 -38.97 -11.44
C ALA A 151 24.62 -39.91 -10.36
N ARG A 152 23.79 -40.79 -9.81
CA ARG A 152 24.27 -41.98 -9.11
C ARG A 152 23.60 -43.19 -9.74
N SER A 153 24.48 -44.03 -10.26
CA SER A 153 24.29 -45.39 -10.78
C SER A 153 23.71 -46.33 -9.73
#